data_AF-B0RHG7-F1
#
_entry.id   AF-B0RHG7-F1
#
_cell.length_a   1.000
_cell.length_b   1.000
_cell.length_c   1.000
_cell.angle_alpha   90.00
_cell.angle_beta   90.00
_cell.angle_gamma   90.00
#
_symmetry.space_group_name_H-M   'P 1'
#
loop_
_entity.id
_entity.type
_entity.pdbx_description
1 polymer ?
#
loop_
_entity_poly.entity_id
_entity_poly.type
_entity_poly.pdbx_seq_one_letter_code
_entity_poly.pdbx_strand_id
1 'polypeptide(L)'
;MDERRTQDHQLRTLRFWLLLELLNPQPVPAVTARTDASETRVSAWRPGDPLPWDTLPPPPPRHGANRVWRHTVYLGAYPVEATFARLHALFPEDRDAYQERRGGTTAAAGLLVDDGGRYVPDSAILSSASWAVGHLSSSVTTSREWIDGFGRAAEAWTEAVDEYEGVRADAGEAGLEPLDGDALSGLLRLAHASAGLVGDADLATDAIRIQSVPMSLRTAEGAPEIDFLNSFHLEDLTSLSEQVARGDVGAALAAYLTGDEDVAEDRRIDVVADLDAMEAGAGIERLPKGRWPTTPEHPLATSQQFAVDHALHDLAPTAGLMGVNGPPGTGKTTMLRDLIAGNVTERARRLAALARPEDAFTSVVHQWNGPQGHRMSVPQLRPELTGFEMVVASSNNSAVENISSQIPGRDAIDARWRASADYFGELASLLMRRTGASTPSPDSDGTECMGPRRSEAREEGEPGHVLLRLLVWRAERQARGARPCARPGHAGAAHAVGQGVRPVPAVG
;
A
#
# COMPACT_ATOMS: atom_id res chain seq x y z
N MET A 1 -0.92 -24.37 -26.29
CA MET A 1 -0.49 -23.04 -25.78
C MET A 1 0.83 -23.29 -25.06
N ASP A 2 1.90 -22.60 -25.43
CA ASP A 2 3.20 -22.85 -24.80
C ASP A 2 3.25 -22.08 -23.47
N GLU A 3 2.94 -22.77 -22.38
CA GLU A 3 2.89 -22.21 -21.02
C GLU A 3 4.19 -21.45 -20.68
N ARG A 4 5.33 -21.91 -21.20
CA ARG A 4 6.63 -21.21 -21.04
C ARG A 4 6.66 -19.86 -21.74
N ARG A 5 6.11 -19.76 -22.96
CA ARG A 5 6.06 -18.49 -23.71
C ARG A 5 5.22 -17.44 -22.99
N THR A 6 4.07 -17.85 -22.44
CA THR A 6 3.19 -16.97 -21.66
C THR A 6 3.87 -16.52 -20.37
N GLN A 7 4.47 -17.45 -19.61
CA GLN A 7 5.21 -17.11 -18.40
C GLN A 7 6.38 -16.16 -18.67
N ASP A 8 7.13 -16.39 -19.76
CA ASP A 8 8.22 -15.51 -20.19
C ASP A 8 7.71 -14.10 -20.52
N HIS A 9 6.55 -13.97 -21.16
CA HIS A 9 5.93 -12.66 -21.43
C HIS A 9 5.58 -11.94 -20.12
N GLN A 10 4.90 -12.63 -19.20
CA GLN A 10 4.49 -12.08 -17.90
C GLN A 10 5.71 -11.57 -17.10
N LEU A 11 6.77 -12.37 -17.03
CA LEU A 11 8.02 -11.99 -16.35
C LEU A 11 8.72 -10.81 -17.00
N ARG A 12 8.69 -10.68 -18.34
CA ARG A 12 9.24 -9.50 -19.03
C ARG A 12 8.48 -8.23 -18.68
N THR A 13 7.16 -8.29 -18.62
CA THR A 13 6.31 -7.15 -18.24
C THR A 13 6.56 -6.72 -16.80
N LEU A 14 6.62 -7.68 -15.87
CA LEU A 14 6.95 -7.39 -14.46
C LEU A 14 8.35 -6.81 -14.29
N ARG A 15 9.35 -7.35 -15.00
CA ARG A 15 10.72 -6.80 -15.00
C ARG A 15 10.78 -5.38 -15.54
N PHE A 16 9.97 -5.04 -16.54
CA PHE A 16 9.88 -3.68 -17.05
C PHE A 16 9.33 -2.72 -15.97
N TRP A 17 8.24 -3.09 -15.28
CA TRP A 17 7.73 -2.28 -14.17
C TRP A 17 8.72 -2.18 -13.00
N LEU A 18 9.38 -3.29 -12.66
CA LEU A 18 10.41 -3.32 -11.62
C LEU A 18 11.56 -2.36 -11.96
N LEU A 19 12.02 -2.35 -13.22
CA LEU A 19 13.04 -1.42 -13.70
C LEU A 19 12.60 0.04 -13.58
N LEU A 20 11.35 0.35 -13.93
CA LEU A 20 10.81 1.71 -13.77
C LEU A 20 10.85 2.16 -12.30
N GLU A 21 10.46 1.27 -11.37
CA GLU A 21 10.45 1.58 -9.94
C GLU A 21 11.85 1.61 -9.31
N LEU A 22 12.78 0.76 -9.78
CA LEU A 22 14.19 0.82 -9.40
C LEU A 22 14.80 2.16 -9.80
N LEU A 23 14.47 2.68 -10.99
CA LEU A 23 15.01 3.94 -11.53
C LEU A 23 14.20 5.17 -11.10
N ASN A 24 13.34 5.05 -10.10
CA ASN A 24 12.47 6.14 -9.61
C ASN A 24 13.03 6.74 -8.30
N PRO A 25 13.93 7.75 -8.38
CA PRO A 25 14.53 8.35 -7.19
C PRO A 25 13.47 9.01 -6.30
N GLN A 26 13.43 8.65 -5.01
CA GLN A 26 12.51 9.26 -4.06
C GLN A 26 13.07 10.59 -3.54
N PRO A 27 12.25 11.66 -3.50
CA PRO A 27 12.69 12.95 -3.00
C PRO A 27 12.89 12.90 -1.49
N VAL A 28 14.00 13.46 -1.01
CA VAL A 28 14.24 13.69 0.41
C VAL A 28 13.75 15.08 0.82
N PRO A 29 13.36 15.27 2.09
CA PRO A 29 12.84 16.55 2.57
C PRO A 29 13.77 17.74 2.26
N ALA A 30 13.15 18.87 1.92
CA ALA A 30 13.86 20.14 1.76
C ALA A 30 14.31 20.69 3.11
N VAL A 31 15.45 21.39 3.12
CA VAL A 31 15.97 22.06 4.30
C VAL A 31 14.95 23.09 4.77
N THR A 32 14.57 23.03 6.05
CA THR A 32 13.61 23.95 6.65
C THR A 32 14.31 25.19 7.18
N ALA A 33 13.71 26.37 7.00
CA ALA A 33 14.11 27.56 7.77
C ALA A 33 13.90 27.29 9.27
N ARG A 34 14.61 28.00 10.17
CA ARG A 34 14.52 27.77 11.63
C ARG A 34 13.06 27.88 12.11
N THR A 35 12.42 26.75 12.35
CA THR A 35 11.03 26.58 12.82
C THR A 35 10.98 26.37 14.33
N ASP A 36 9.77 26.44 14.89
CA ASP A 36 9.51 26.18 16.31
C ASP A 36 10.01 24.80 16.77
N ALA A 37 10.32 24.66 18.07
CA ALA A 37 10.83 23.40 18.64
C ALA A 37 9.80 22.24 18.66
N SER A 38 8.55 22.51 18.28
CA SER A 38 7.45 21.54 18.24
C SER A 38 7.27 20.87 16.87
N GLU A 39 8.01 21.33 15.85
CA GLU A 39 7.87 20.93 14.44
C GLU A 39 9.04 20.09 13.93
N THR A 40 8.81 19.39 12.83
CA THR A 40 9.85 18.67 12.09
C THR A 40 10.92 19.65 11.60
N ARG A 41 12.19 19.28 11.76
CA ARG A 41 13.34 20.07 11.30
C ARG A 41 14.16 19.29 10.30
N VAL A 42 14.63 19.95 9.25
CA VAL A 42 15.54 19.36 8.27
C VAL A 42 16.73 20.28 8.12
N SER A 43 17.93 19.79 8.44
CA SER A 43 19.19 20.52 8.28
C SER A 43 20.08 19.86 7.24
N ALA A 44 20.81 20.67 6.48
CA ALA A 44 22.02 20.20 5.81
C ALA A 44 23.14 20.19 6.86
N TRP A 45 23.91 19.11 6.91
CA TRP A 45 25.05 18.97 7.82
C TRP A 45 26.35 18.90 7.02
N ARG A 46 27.40 19.52 7.55
CA ARG A 46 28.77 19.43 7.02
C ARG A 46 29.73 19.03 8.14
N PRO A 47 30.88 18.41 7.80
CA PRO A 47 31.93 18.15 8.78
C PRO A 47 32.29 19.41 9.57
N GLY A 48 32.20 19.33 10.90
CA GLY A 48 32.44 20.43 11.83
C GLY A 48 31.19 21.20 12.27
N ASP A 49 30.05 21.03 11.61
CA ASP A 49 28.77 21.54 12.11
C ASP A 49 28.29 20.70 13.31
N PRO A 50 27.63 21.31 14.30
CA PRO A 50 27.11 20.57 15.44
C PRO A 50 25.93 19.69 15.02
N LEU A 51 25.78 18.53 15.66
CA LEU A 51 24.77 17.56 15.30
C LEU A 51 23.41 17.86 15.98
N PRO A 52 22.28 17.44 15.38
CA PRO A 52 20.96 17.72 15.95
C PRO A 52 20.72 17.08 17.31
N TRP A 53 21.22 15.88 17.56
CA TRP A 53 21.11 15.22 18.87
C TRP A 53 21.95 15.88 19.97
N ASP A 54 22.96 16.68 19.61
CA ASP A 54 23.75 17.46 20.58
C ASP A 54 23.15 18.84 20.87
N THR A 55 22.31 19.35 19.97
CA THR A 55 21.89 20.77 19.97
C THR A 55 20.39 20.99 20.12
N LEU A 56 19.55 20.03 19.72
CA LEU A 56 18.11 20.19 19.80
C LEU A 56 17.64 19.99 21.24
N PRO A 57 16.89 20.94 21.82
CA PRO A 57 16.25 20.72 23.10
C PRO A 57 15.16 19.63 22.96
N PRO A 58 14.82 18.92 24.04
CA PRO A 58 13.73 17.94 24.01
C PRO A 58 12.42 18.55 23.47
N PRO A 59 11.65 17.82 22.65
CA PRO A 59 10.45 18.36 22.04
C PRO A 59 9.36 18.54 23.12
N PRO A 60 8.54 19.60 23.05
CA PRO A 60 7.52 19.85 24.06
C PRO A 60 6.49 18.71 24.09
N PRO A 61 5.87 18.38 25.24
CA PRO A 61 4.83 17.36 25.30
C PRO A 61 3.61 17.77 24.47
N ARG A 62 2.86 16.78 23.95
CA ARG A 62 1.63 17.02 23.19
C ARG A 62 0.52 16.15 23.77
N HIS A 63 -0.62 16.76 24.09
CA HIS A 63 -1.76 16.09 24.77
C HIS A 63 -1.35 15.33 26.06
N GLY A 64 -0.41 15.89 26.83
CA GLY A 64 0.07 15.28 28.09
C GLY A 64 1.05 14.12 27.93
N ALA A 65 1.39 13.72 26.69
CA ALA A 65 2.40 12.70 26.43
C ALA A 65 3.78 13.31 26.15
N ASN A 66 4.80 12.74 26.77
CA ASN A 66 6.20 13.06 26.47
C ASN A 66 6.58 12.60 25.05
N ARG A 67 7.46 13.36 24.43
CA ARG A 67 7.95 13.13 23.08
C ARG A 67 9.47 13.09 23.08
N VAL A 68 10.02 12.37 22.11
CA VAL A 68 11.46 12.29 21.83
C VAL A 68 11.70 12.61 20.36
N TRP A 69 12.94 12.97 20.02
CA TRP A 69 13.34 13.13 18.63
C TRP A 69 13.63 11.77 18.02
N ARG A 70 13.30 11.62 16.74
CA ARG A 70 13.87 10.60 15.87
C ARG A 70 14.55 11.32 14.72
N HIS A 71 15.78 10.94 14.43
CA HIS A 71 16.49 11.50 13.30
C HIS A 71 16.57 10.50 12.14
N THR A 72 16.47 11.02 10.92
CA THR A 72 16.72 10.29 9.68
C THR A 72 17.88 10.98 9.00
N VAL A 73 18.99 10.25 8.86
CA VAL A 73 20.19 10.73 8.18
C VAL A 73 20.14 10.25 6.75
N TYR A 74 20.20 11.19 5.81
CA TYR A 74 20.28 10.95 4.37
C TYR A 74 21.71 11.20 3.91
N LEU A 75 22.35 10.16 3.40
CA LEU A 75 23.76 10.14 3.00
C LEU A 75 23.89 10.35 1.49
N GLY A 76 24.80 11.23 1.07
CA GLY A 76 25.07 11.50 -0.34
C GLY A 76 23.86 12.12 -1.03
N ALA A 77 23.42 13.28 -0.55
CA ALA A 77 22.26 13.97 -1.07
C ALA A 77 22.60 14.73 -2.37
N TYR A 78 21.90 14.43 -3.46
CA TYR A 78 22.18 15.01 -4.78
C TYR A 78 20.89 15.37 -5.55
N PRO A 79 20.94 16.29 -6.53
CA PRO A 79 19.77 16.69 -7.31
C PRO A 79 19.18 15.51 -8.09
N VAL A 80 17.87 15.34 -8.07
CA VAL A 80 17.18 14.24 -8.78
C VAL A 80 17.53 14.23 -10.28
N GLU A 81 17.76 15.41 -10.85
CA GLU A 81 18.14 15.62 -12.25
C GLU A 81 19.45 14.94 -12.61
N ALA A 82 20.38 14.75 -11.67
CA ALA A 82 21.66 14.08 -11.92
C ALA A 82 21.47 12.59 -12.26
N THR A 83 20.51 11.91 -11.63
CA THR A 83 20.11 10.53 -11.99
C THR A 83 19.70 10.46 -13.46
N PHE A 84 18.80 11.36 -13.87
CA PHE A 84 18.29 11.38 -15.24
C PHE A 84 19.34 11.79 -16.26
N ALA A 85 20.25 12.72 -15.91
CA ALA A 85 21.37 13.09 -16.75
C ALA A 85 22.30 11.90 -17.02
N ARG A 86 22.57 11.07 -16.00
CA ARG A 86 23.34 9.81 -16.16
C ARG A 86 22.62 8.81 -17.04
N LEU A 87 21.34 8.57 -16.79
CA LEU A 87 20.54 7.65 -17.62
C LEU A 87 20.52 8.09 -19.09
N HIS A 88 20.39 9.38 -19.35
CA HIS A 88 20.40 9.93 -20.71
C HIS A 88 21.76 9.78 -21.40
N ALA A 89 22.86 9.89 -20.65
CA ALA A 89 24.21 9.66 -21.20
C ALA A 89 24.43 8.18 -21.58
N LEU A 90 23.83 7.25 -20.84
CA LEU A 90 23.91 5.81 -21.11
C LEU A 90 22.94 5.36 -22.22
N PHE A 91 21.79 6.02 -22.33
CA PHE A 91 20.74 5.74 -23.32
C PHE A 91 20.39 7.02 -24.10
N PRO A 92 21.20 7.40 -25.10
CA PRO A 92 20.96 8.61 -25.90
C PRO A 92 19.60 8.56 -26.61
N GLU A 93 18.94 9.72 -26.69
CA GLU A 93 17.52 9.93 -27.03
C GLU A 93 16.83 8.97 -28.02
N ASP A 94 15.63 8.55 -27.60
CA ASP A 94 14.45 8.58 -28.46
C ASP A 94 13.79 9.97 -28.32
N ARG A 95 13.60 10.69 -29.43
CA ARG A 95 13.14 12.10 -29.44
C ARG A 95 11.71 12.29 -28.93
N ASP A 96 10.97 11.20 -28.76
CA ASP A 96 9.56 11.19 -28.35
C ASP A 96 9.36 10.85 -26.85
N ALA A 97 10.43 10.59 -26.09
CA ALA A 97 10.33 10.26 -24.66
C ALA A 97 10.16 11.52 -23.78
N TYR A 98 8.94 12.04 -23.71
CA TYR A 98 8.57 13.06 -22.72
C TYR A 98 8.60 12.46 -21.30
N GLN A 99 9.54 12.92 -20.46
CA GLN A 99 9.51 12.66 -19.01
C GLN A 99 9.39 13.99 -18.26
N GLU A 100 8.33 14.12 -17.45
CA GLU A 100 8.24 15.18 -16.46
C GLU A 100 9.36 14.99 -15.43
N ARG A 101 10.36 15.87 -15.47
CA ARG A 101 11.49 15.82 -14.55
C ARG A 101 11.03 16.40 -13.21
N ARG A 102 10.74 15.52 -12.25
CA ARG A 102 10.54 15.96 -10.87
C ARG A 102 11.84 16.57 -10.37
N GLY A 103 11.81 17.86 -10.07
CA GLY A 103 12.94 18.50 -9.42
C GLY A 103 13.04 18.13 -7.94
N GLY A 104 14.16 18.46 -7.32
CA GLY A 104 14.37 18.28 -5.90
C GLY A 104 15.69 17.61 -5.59
N THR A 105 15.76 16.93 -4.46
CA THR A 105 16.97 16.23 -4.02
C THR A 105 16.60 14.82 -3.60
N THR A 106 17.46 13.87 -3.89
CA THR A 106 17.40 12.50 -3.39
C THR A 106 18.68 12.17 -2.61
N ALA A 107 18.86 10.94 -2.16
CA ALA A 107 20.05 10.51 -1.44
C ALA A 107 20.47 9.10 -1.85
N ALA A 108 21.76 8.78 -1.70
CA ALA A 108 22.31 7.46 -2.00
C ALA A 108 21.89 6.39 -0.99
N ALA A 109 21.77 6.77 0.29
CA ALA A 109 21.31 5.89 1.36
C ALA A 109 20.74 6.69 2.53
N GLY A 110 20.19 6.00 3.51
CA GLY A 110 19.80 6.60 4.78
C GLY A 110 19.74 5.61 5.92
N LEU A 111 19.59 6.13 7.13
CA LEU A 111 19.44 5.35 8.36
C LEU A 111 18.68 6.15 9.41
N LEU A 112 18.13 5.44 10.41
CA LEU A 112 17.49 6.07 11.56
C LEU A 112 18.46 6.17 12.73
N VAL A 113 18.31 7.25 13.48
CA VAL A 113 19.10 7.59 14.66
C VAL A 113 18.14 7.98 15.78
N ASP A 114 18.36 7.46 16.98
CA ASP A 114 17.55 7.78 18.16
C ASP A 114 17.84 9.18 18.73
N ASP A 115 17.10 9.57 19.77
CA ASP A 115 17.22 10.89 20.39
C ASP A 115 18.60 11.12 21.04
N GLY A 116 19.32 10.05 21.37
CA GLY A 116 20.69 10.09 21.90
C GLY A 116 21.76 10.12 20.81
N GLY A 117 21.39 10.18 19.53
CA GLY A 117 22.34 10.18 18.42
C GLY A 117 22.86 8.80 18.03
N ARG A 118 22.29 7.71 18.57
CA ARG A 118 22.76 6.34 18.29
C ARG A 118 22.00 5.76 17.11
N TYR A 119 22.72 5.01 16.28
CA TYR A 119 22.13 4.26 15.18
C TYR A 119 21.05 3.30 15.69
N VAL A 120 19.91 3.24 14.98
CA VAL A 120 18.86 2.25 15.24
C VAL A 120 19.17 1.01 14.40
N PRO A 121 19.47 -0.16 15.00
CA PRO A 121 19.78 -1.38 14.26
C PRO A 121 18.73 -1.75 13.21
N ASP A 122 19.17 -2.40 12.13
CA ASP A 122 18.34 -2.82 10.99
C ASP A 122 17.62 -1.66 10.26
N SER A 123 17.94 -0.40 10.56
CA SER A 123 17.22 0.76 9.99
C SER A 123 17.88 1.37 8.76
N ALA A 124 19.03 0.86 8.36
CA ALA A 124 19.74 1.31 7.18
C ALA A 124 18.99 0.93 5.90
N ILE A 125 18.94 1.86 4.94
CA ILE A 125 18.27 1.68 3.64
C ILE A 125 19.14 2.23 2.50
N LEU A 126 19.30 1.44 1.45
CA LEU A 126 19.99 1.82 0.22
C LEU A 126 18.97 2.37 -0.80
N SER A 127 19.32 3.43 -1.52
CA SER A 127 18.51 3.95 -2.62
C SER A 127 18.62 3.03 -3.85
N SER A 128 17.49 2.47 -4.26
CA SER A 128 17.34 1.67 -5.47
C SER A 128 17.76 2.42 -6.72
N ALA A 129 17.38 3.70 -6.85
CA ALA A 129 17.72 4.52 -8.00
C ALA A 129 19.22 4.81 -8.07
N SER A 130 19.85 5.15 -6.95
CA SER A 130 21.29 5.40 -6.88
C SER A 130 22.07 4.13 -7.20
N TRP A 131 21.67 3.00 -6.62
CA TRP A 131 22.27 1.70 -6.89
C TRP A 131 22.12 1.28 -8.36
N ALA A 132 20.92 1.41 -8.93
CA ALA A 132 20.67 1.02 -10.31
C ALA A 132 21.50 1.86 -11.30
N VAL A 133 21.59 3.18 -11.08
CA VAL A 133 22.44 4.05 -11.91
C VAL A 133 23.92 3.75 -11.73
N GLY A 134 24.40 3.51 -10.51
CA GLY A 134 25.80 3.11 -10.27
C GLY A 134 26.14 1.77 -10.94
N HIS A 135 25.21 0.81 -10.90
CA HIS A 135 25.37 -0.47 -11.59
C HIS A 135 25.45 -0.29 -13.11
N LEU A 136 24.53 0.47 -13.69
CA LEU A 136 24.50 0.75 -15.14
C LEU A 136 25.73 1.53 -15.61
N SER A 137 26.30 2.40 -14.76
CA SER A 137 27.49 3.19 -15.08
C SER A 137 28.78 2.38 -14.99
N SER A 138 28.84 1.36 -14.14
CA SER A 138 30.03 0.52 -13.91
C SER A 138 30.06 -0.74 -14.78
N SER A 139 28.90 -1.24 -15.19
CA SER A 139 28.77 -2.47 -15.99
C SER A 139 27.78 -2.25 -17.13
N VAL A 140 28.30 -1.99 -18.33
CA VAL A 140 27.50 -2.06 -19.55
C VAL A 140 27.28 -3.53 -19.90
N THR A 141 26.42 -4.20 -19.13
CA THR A 141 26.01 -5.57 -19.41
C THR A 141 24.75 -5.57 -20.26
N THR A 142 24.69 -6.46 -21.23
CA THR A 142 23.44 -6.75 -21.96
C THR A 142 22.52 -7.68 -21.17
N SER A 143 23.02 -8.31 -20.09
CA SER A 143 22.19 -9.13 -19.21
C SER A 143 21.23 -8.26 -18.42
N ARG A 144 20.00 -8.73 -18.23
CA ARG A 144 18.96 -8.09 -17.41
C ARG A 144 18.85 -8.68 -16.01
N GLU A 145 19.67 -9.68 -15.70
CA GLU A 145 19.67 -10.37 -14.40
C GLU A 145 20.11 -9.48 -13.24
N TRP A 146 20.81 -8.37 -13.54
CA TRP A 146 21.18 -7.41 -12.52
C TRP A 146 19.97 -6.76 -11.86
N ILE A 147 18.83 -6.62 -12.55
CA ILE A 147 17.60 -6.02 -12.01
C ILE A 147 17.16 -6.73 -10.72
N ASP A 148 17.30 -8.06 -10.70
CA ASP A 148 16.94 -8.93 -9.57
C ASP A 148 18.01 -8.87 -8.43
N GLY A 149 19.05 -8.05 -8.59
CA GLY A 149 20.19 -7.93 -7.67
C GLY A 149 20.02 -6.88 -6.57
N PHE A 150 19.04 -5.98 -6.67
CA PHE A 150 18.89 -4.88 -5.70
C PHE A 150 18.62 -5.40 -4.29
N GLY A 151 17.77 -6.41 -4.11
CA GLY A 151 17.45 -6.97 -2.79
C GLY A 151 18.70 -7.41 -2.03
N ARG A 152 19.60 -8.15 -2.69
CA ARG A 152 20.89 -8.56 -2.11
C ARG A 152 21.80 -7.38 -1.81
N ALA A 153 21.80 -6.36 -2.65
CA ALA A 153 22.60 -5.15 -2.40
C ALA A 153 22.07 -4.32 -1.22
N ALA A 154 20.75 -4.26 -1.05
CA ALA A 154 20.10 -3.61 0.08
C ALA A 154 20.38 -4.36 1.38
N GLU A 155 20.25 -5.70 1.39
CA GLU A 155 20.62 -6.55 2.53
C GLU A 155 22.10 -6.39 2.90
N ALA A 156 23.01 -6.47 1.92
CA ALA A 156 24.44 -6.30 2.15
C ALA A 156 24.79 -4.89 2.67
N TRP A 157 24.06 -3.85 2.24
CA TRP A 157 24.21 -2.51 2.80
C TRP A 157 23.82 -2.46 4.27
N THR A 158 22.66 -3.04 4.62
CA THR A 158 22.20 -3.09 6.02
C THR A 158 23.20 -3.84 6.90
N GLU A 159 23.63 -5.03 6.48
CA GLU A 159 24.64 -5.82 7.19
C GLU A 159 25.95 -5.06 7.37
N ALA A 160 26.42 -4.34 6.33
CA ALA A 160 27.66 -3.58 6.40
C ALA A 160 27.57 -2.37 7.34
N VAL A 161 26.41 -1.72 7.44
CA VAL A 161 26.18 -0.63 8.41
C VAL A 161 26.13 -1.20 9.84
N ASP A 162 25.44 -2.32 10.04
CA ASP A 162 25.36 -2.98 11.34
C ASP A 162 26.74 -3.46 11.80
N GLU A 163 27.57 -4.00 10.91
CA GLU A 163 28.96 -4.36 11.20
C GLU A 163 29.81 -3.13 11.52
N TYR A 164 29.69 -2.05 10.73
CA TYR A 164 30.43 -0.81 10.96
C TYR A 164 30.12 -0.21 12.34
N GLU A 165 28.85 -0.15 12.72
CA GLU A 165 28.41 0.35 14.02
C GLU A 165 28.68 -0.65 15.15
N GLY A 166 28.65 -1.96 14.88
CA GLY A 166 29.06 -3.00 15.82
C GLY A 166 30.53 -2.88 16.22
N VAL A 167 31.43 -2.64 15.26
CA VAL A 167 32.85 -2.37 15.53
C VAL A 167 33.04 -1.11 16.37
N ARG A 168 32.25 -0.05 16.11
CA ARG A 168 32.27 1.16 16.94
C ARG A 168 31.77 0.89 18.36
N ALA A 169 30.73 0.06 18.51
CA ALA A 169 30.18 -0.32 19.80
C ALA A 169 31.17 -1.15 20.64
N ASP A 170 31.90 -2.08 20.01
CA ASP A 170 32.91 -2.92 20.68
C ASP A 170 34.15 -2.12 21.09
N ALA A 171 34.46 -1.03 20.38
CA ALA A 171 35.51 -0.10 20.76
C ALA A 171 35.10 0.84 21.90
N GLY A 172 33.78 1.02 22.12
CA GLY A 172 33.21 1.85 23.18
C GLY A 172 33.02 1.09 24.50
N GLU A 173 32.89 1.82 25.61
CA GLU A 173 32.63 1.23 26.92
C GLU A 173 31.12 0.97 27.17
N ALA A 174 30.23 1.59 26.40
CA ALA A 174 28.79 1.64 26.66
C ALA A 174 27.90 1.13 25.50
N GLY A 175 28.44 0.27 24.63
CA GLY A 175 27.74 -0.25 23.45
C GLY A 175 27.66 0.77 22.31
N LEU A 176 26.57 0.80 21.54
CA LEU A 176 26.41 1.71 20.39
C LEU A 176 26.64 3.17 20.77
N GLU A 177 27.73 3.77 20.30
CA GLU A 177 28.07 5.16 20.59
C GLU A 177 27.28 6.12 19.69
N PRO A 178 27.00 7.36 20.16
CA PRO A 178 26.43 8.39 19.30
C PRO A 178 27.25 8.58 18.02
N LEU A 179 26.57 8.79 16.90
CA LEU A 179 27.20 9.10 15.63
C LEU A 179 27.90 10.46 15.72
N ASP A 180 29.16 10.49 15.29
CA ASP A 180 29.94 11.72 15.16
C ASP A 180 30.25 12.00 13.67
N GLY A 181 31.01 13.06 13.41
CA GLY A 181 31.34 13.46 12.04
C GLY A 181 32.20 12.44 11.29
N ASP A 182 33.05 11.69 11.99
CA ASP A 182 33.91 10.67 11.38
C ASP A 182 33.10 9.42 11.02
N ALA A 183 32.17 9.02 11.90
CA ALA A 183 31.22 7.94 11.66
C ALA A 183 30.33 8.26 10.45
N LEU A 184 29.74 9.47 10.41
CA LEU A 184 28.93 9.93 9.27
C LEU A 184 29.73 9.94 7.96
N SER A 185 31.00 10.34 8.00
CA SER A 185 31.88 10.32 6.84
C SER A 185 32.23 8.89 6.40
N GLY A 186 32.37 7.95 7.34
CA GLY A 186 32.55 6.52 7.08
C GLY A 186 31.34 5.90 6.40
N LEU A 187 30.15 6.12 6.99
CA LEU A 187 28.88 5.65 6.47
C LEU A 187 28.59 6.23 5.08
N LEU A 188 28.90 7.51 4.84
CA LEU A 188 28.80 8.13 3.52
C LEU A 188 29.66 7.42 2.46
N ARG A 189 30.92 7.09 2.79
CA ARG A 189 31.80 6.34 1.88
C ARG A 189 31.25 4.94 1.60
N LEU A 190 30.73 4.27 2.63
CA LEU A 190 30.10 2.96 2.49
C LEU A 190 28.84 3.04 1.61
N ALA A 191 28.03 4.10 1.74
CA ALA A 191 26.85 4.33 0.91
C ALA A 191 27.21 4.48 -0.57
N HIS A 192 28.24 5.28 -0.88
CA HIS A 192 28.72 5.42 -2.26
C HIS A 192 29.28 4.12 -2.83
N ALA A 193 30.01 3.34 -2.03
CA ALA A 193 30.52 2.03 -2.43
C ALA A 193 29.38 1.05 -2.73
N SER A 194 28.40 0.97 -1.82
CA SER A 194 27.25 0.06 -1.94
C SER A 194 26.34 0.42 -3.11
N ALA A 195 26.17 1.72 -3.38
CA ALA A 195 25.42 2.20 -4.54
C ALA A 195 26.21 2.11 -5.87
N GLY A 196 27.50 1.74 -5.84
CA GLY A 196 28.34 1.71 -7.05
C GLY A 196 28.64 3.10 -7.63
N LEU A 197 28.65 4.14 -6.81
CA LEU A 197 28.84 5.54 -7.22
C LEU A 197 30.27 6.05 -7.03
N VAL A 198 31.20 5.20 -6.58
CA VAL A 198 32.57 5.63 -6.29
C VAL A 198 33.24 6.24 -7.53
N GLY A 199 33.62 7.52 -7.42
CA GLY A 199 34.23 8.28 -8.52
C GLY A 199 33.23 9.08 -9.37
N ASP A 200 31.93 8.96 -9.14
CA ASP A 200 30.90 9.76 -9.79
C ASP A 200 30.77 11.14 -9.13
N ALA A 201 31.31 12.18 -9.75
CA ALA A 201 31.33 13.53 -9.17
C ALA A 201 29.94 14.18 -9.00
N ASP A 202 28.94 13.73 -9.77
CA ASP A 202 27.60 14.33 -9.77
C ASP A 202 26.65 13.63 -8.79
N LEU A 203 26.86 12.31 -8.58
CA LEU A 203 26.02 11.48 -7.71
C LEU A 203 26.65 11.17 -6.35
N ALA A 204 27.97 11.02 -6.25
CA ALA A 204 28.67 10.72 -5.00
C ALA A 204 29.04 12.00 -4.23
N THR A 205 28.04 12.83 -3.92
CA THR A 205 28.23 14.10 -3.22
C THR A 205 28.54 13.89 -1.73
N ASP A 206 29.20 14.86 -1.10
CA ASP A 206 29.48 14.86 0.33
C ASP A 206 28.34 15.43 1.18
N ALA A 207 27.20 15.74 0.56
CA ALA A 207 26.08 16.39 1.23
C ALA A 207 25.32 15.40 2.10
N ILE A 208 25.18 15.72 3.39
CA ILE A 208 24.35 14.96 4.33
C ILE A 208 23.16 15.82 4.73
N ARG A 209 21.97 15.23 4.77
CA ARG A 209 20.77 15.86 5.32
C ARG A 209 20.30 15.10 6.54
N ILE A 210 19.90 15.82 7.58
CA ILE A 210 19.37 15.23 8.80
C ILE A 210 17.98 15.80 9.04
N GLN A 211 16.98 14.92 8.97
CA GLN A 211 15.61 15.24 9.35
C GLN A 211 15.41 14.80 10.81
N SER A 212 14.84 15.67 11.64
CA SER A 212 14.50 15.41 13.04
C SER A 212 12.99 15.56 13.21
N VAL A 213 12.31 14.48 13.60
CA VAL A 213 10.85 14.44 13.76
C VAL A 213 10.51 14.18 15.23
N PRO A 214 9.61 14.98 15.84
CA PRO A 214 9.17 14.71 17.20
C PRO A 214 8.11 13.61 17.20
N MET A 215 8.32 12.54 17.97
CA MET A 215 7.39 11.42 18.08
C MET A 215 7.11 11.00 19.52
N SER A 216 6.01 10.27 19.74
CA SER A 216 5.71 9.73 21.06
C SER A 216 6.71 8.65 21.45
N LEU A 217 7.01 8.50 22.74
CA LEU A 217 7.89 7.44 23.25
C LEU A 217 7.46 6.05 22.78
N ARG A 218 6.15 5.76 22.82
CA ARG A 218 5.60 4.49 22.34
C ARG A 218 5.88 4.23 20.85
N THR A 219 5.87 5.28 20.04
CA THR A 219 6.19 5.18 18.61
C THR A 219 7.69 4.96 18.42
N ALA A 220 8.52 5.63 19.22
CA ALA A 220 9.97 5.48 19.17
C ALA A 220 10.42 4.07 19.59
N GLU A 221 9.78 3.45 20.58
CA GLU A 221 10.06 2.06 21.00
C GLU A 221 9.50 0.99 20.04
N GLY A 222 8.66 1.40 19.09
CA GLY A 222 8.09 0.51 18.08
C GLY A 222 9.09 0.11 17.01
N ALA A 223 8.68 -0.82 16.13
CA ALA A 223 9.47 -1.19 14.97
C ALA A 223 9.73 0.04 14.08
N PRO A 224 10.99 0.25 13.62
CA PRO A 224 11.33 1.38 12.77
C PRO A 224 10.60 1.28 11.43
N GLU A 225 10.21 2.42 10.88
CA GLU A 225 9.67 2.46 9.53
C GLU A 225 10.75 2.85 8.53
N ILE A 226 11.21 1.88 7.75
CA ILE A 226 12.48 1.93 7.02
C ILE A 226 12.27 2.36 5.56
N ASP A 227 11.08 2.20 5.00
CA ASP A 227 10.80 2.43 3.57
C ASP A 227 10.54 3.91 3.23
N PHE A 228 11.59 4.74 3.29
CA PHE A 228 11.50 6.19 2.98
C PHE A 228 12.35 6.63 1.78
N LEU A 229 13.21 5.76 1.22
CA LEU A 229 14.08 6.09 0.08
C LEU A 229 13.76 5.30 -1.20
N ASN A 230 12.85 4.33 -1.15
CA ASN A 230 12.51 3.48 -2.29
C ASN A 230 11.03 3.60 -2.65
N SER A 231 10.70 3.15 -3.86
CA SER A 231 9.29 3.05 -4.27
C SER A 231 8.57 2.00 -3.44
N PHE A 232 7.40 2.35 -2.94
CA PHE A 232 6.51 1.44 -2.21
C PHE A 232 6.15 0.17 -3.01
N HIS A 233 6.20 0.23 -4.34
CA HIS A 233 5.87 -0.89 -5.22
C HIS A 233 7.01 -1.90 -5.40
N LEU A 234 8.23 -1.56 -4.99
CA LEU A 234 9.42 -2.32 -5.36
C LEU A 234 9.42 -3.73 -4.74
N GLU A 235 9.12 -3.82 -3.45
CA GLU A 235 9.03 -5.10 -2.70
C GLU A 235 7.90 -5.97 -3.27
N ASP A 236 6.72 -5.37 -3.51
CA ASP A 236 5.55 -6.06 -4.06
C ASP A 236 5.84 -6.61 -5.46
N LEU A 237 6.46 -5.81 -6.35
CA LEU A 237 6.82 -6.24 -7.71
C LEU A 237 7.89 -7.35 -7.70
N THR A 238 8.82 -7.31 -6.76
CA THR A 238 9.83 -8.36 -6.57
C THR A 238 9.14 -9.67 -6.16
N SER A 239 8.30 -9.63 -5.14
CA SER A 239 7.53 -10.78 -4.66
C SER A 239 6.61 -11.36 -5.74
N LEU A 240 5.93 -10.50 -6.51
CA LEU A 240 5.09 -10.91 -7.64
C LEU A 240 5.91 -11.59 -8.73
N SER A 241 7.10 -11.08 -9.06
CA SER A 241 7.99 -11.69 -10.05
C SER A 241 8.42 -13.10 -9.64
N GLU A 242 8.74 -13.32 -8.36
CA GLU A 242 9.10 -14.63 -7.82
C GLU A 242 7.90 -15.61 -7.80
N GLN A 243 6.71 -15.12 -7.49
CA GLN A 243 5.48 -15.92 -7.52
C GLN A 243 5.15 -16.37 -8.96
N VAL A 244 5.19 -15.45 -9.92
CA VAL A 244 4.98 -15.76 -11.34
C VAL A 244 6.05 -16.72 -11.86
N ALA A 245 7.32 -16.56 -11.47
CA ALA A 245 8.40 -17.48 -11.85
C ALA A 245 8.16 -18.91 -11.33
N ARG A 246 7.50 -19.07 -10.19
CA ARG A 246 7.10 -20.37 -9.62
C ARG A 246 5.79 -20.92 -10.19
N GLY A 247 5.11 -20.18 -11.07
CA GLY A 247 3.79 -20.53 -11.60
C GLY A 247 2.64 -20.29 -10.60
N ASP A 248 2.91 -19.61 -9.48
CA ASP A 248 1.93 -19.26 -8.45
C ASP A 248 1.31 -17.90 -8.79
N VAL A 249 0.44 -17.87 -9.81
CA VAL A 249 -0.20 -16.64 -10.28
C VAL A 249 -1.72 -16.76 -10.22
N GLY A 250 -2.36 -15.80 -9.56
CA GLY A 250 -3.82 -15.75 -9.48
C GLY A 250 -4.46 -15.47 -10.86
N ALA A 251 -5.67 -16.00 -11.08
CA ALA A 251 -6.39 -15.89 -12.36
C ALA A 251 -6.54 -14.44 -12.86
N ALA A 252 -6.79 -13.48 -11.97
CA ALA A 252 -6.93 -12.07 -12.33
C ALA A 252 -5.63 -11.46 -12.87
N LEU A 253 -4.50 -11.73 -12.21
CA LEU A 253 -3.19 -11.23 -12.63
C LEU A 253 -2.72 -11.93 -13.90
N ALA A 254 -2.95 -13.24 -14.00
CA ALA A 254 -2.64 -14.00 -15.21
C ALA A 254 -3.41 -13.44 -16.43
N ALA A 255 -4.70 -13.14 -16.27
CA ALA A 255 -5.51 -12.50 -17.29
C ALA A 255 -5.00 -11.08 -17.62
N TYR A 256 -4.64 -10.28 -16.62
CA TYR A 256 -4.12 -8.92 -16.82
C TYR A 256 -2.79 -8.89 -17.59
N LEU A 257 -1.90 -9.84 -17.31
CA LEU A 257 -0.58 -9.94 -17.94
C LEU A 257 -0.58 -10.76 -19.24
N THR A 258 -1.75 -11.10 -19.79
CA THR A 258 -1.84 -11.81 -21.06
C THR A 258 -1.37 -10.88 -22.18
N GLY A 259 -0.38 -11.32 -22.97
CA GLY A 259 0.14 -10.54 -24.09
C GLY A 259 -0.88 -10.44 -25.23
N ASP A 260 -0.85 -9.35 -25.99
CA ASP A 260 -1.83 -9.07 -27.05
C ASP A 260 -1.99 -10.22 -28.06
N GLU A 261 -0.89 -10.89 -28.43
CA GLU A 261 -0.91 -12.04 -29.36
C GLU A 261 -1.55 -13.31 -28.77
N ASP A 262 -1.65 -13.40 -27.45
CA ASP A 262 -2.24 -14.54 -26.71
C ASP A 262 -3.71 -14.27 -26.33
N VAL A 263 -4.23 -13.08 -26.60
CA VAL A 263 -5.64 -12.75 -26.36
C VAL A 263 -6.51 -13.53 -27.34
N ALA A 264 -7.42 -14.35 -26.81
CA ALA A 264 -8.40 -15.10 -27.59
C ALA A 264 -9.51 -14.17 -28.11
N GLU A 265 -9.20 -13.35 -29.12
CA GLU A 265 -10.15 -12.43 -29.74
C GLU A 265 -11.35 -13.14 -30.36
N ASP A 266 -11.16 -14.36 -30.86
CA ASP A 266 -12.19 -15.23 -31.41
C ASP A 266 -13.25 -15.65 -30.38
N ARG A 267 -12.92 -15.56 -29.09
CA ARG A 267 -13.85 -15.82 -27.98
C ARG A 267 -14.60 -14.58 -27.50
N ARG A 268 -14.30 -13.39 -28.04
CA ARG A 268 -15.00 -12.16 -27.68
C ARG A 268 -16.37 -12.13 -28.36
N ILE A 269 -17.38 -11.78 -27.58
CA ILE A 269 -18.77 -11.65 -28.04
C ILE A 269 -19.12 -10.17 -28.04
N ASP A 270 -19.55 -9.66 -29.19
CA ASP A 270 -20.16 -8.33 -29.28
C ASP A 270 -21.62 -8.42 -28.82
N VAL A 271 -21.84 -8.12 -27.54
CA VAL A 271 -23.16 -8.16 -26.90
C VAL A 271 -24.12 -7.07 -27.41
N VAL A 272 -23.65 -6.11 -28.21
CA VAL A 272 -24.54 -5.13 -28.87
C VAL A 272 -25.07 -5.70 -30.19
N ALA A 273 -24.24 -6.46 -30.92
CA ALA A 273 -24.63 -7.12 -32.16
C ALA A 273 -25.39 -8.43 -31.92
N ASP A 274 -25.05 -9.16 -30.85
CA ASP A 274 -25.65 -10.43 -30.47
C ASP A 274 -26.70 -10.23 -29.37
N LEU A 275 -27.97 -10.14 -29.79
CA LEU A 275 -29.10 -9.97 -28.88
C LEU A 275 -29.31 -11.18 -27.97
N ASP A 276 -29.05 -12.41 -28.46
CA ASP A 276 -29.21 -13.61 -27.66
C ASP A 276 -28.19 -13.61 -26.51
N ALA A 277 -26.95 -13.17 -26.77
CA ALA A 277 -25.94 -12.99 -25.73
C ALA A 277 -26.31 -11.92 -24.70
N MET A 278 -26.91 -10.80 -25.13
CA MET A 278 -27.41 -9.76 -24.23
C MET A 278 -28.56 -10.27 -23.34
N GLU A 279 -29.54 -10.95 -23.93
CA GLU A 279 -30.68 -11.54 -23.20
C GLU A 279 -30.20 -12.63 -22.22
N ALA A 280 -29.26 -13.47 -22.64
CA ALA A 280 -28.65 -14.48 -21.78
C ALA A 280 -27.79 -13.85 -20.66
N GLY A 281 -27.30 -12.63 -20.83
CA GLY A 281 -26.45 -11.93 -19.87
C GLY A 281 -27.19 -11.04 -18.87
N ALA A 282 -28.31 -10.44 -19.28
CA ALA A 282 -29.13 -9.51 -18.49
C ALA A 282 -30.57 -10.00 -18.26
N GLY A 283 -30.82 -11.29 -18.49
CA GLY A 283 -32.12 -11.91 -18.32
C GLY A 283 -32.58 -11.97 -16.86
N ILE A 284 -33.90 -12.06 -16.66
CA ILE A 284 -34.52 -11.99 -15.32
C ILE A 284 -33.98 -13.01 -14.31
N GLU A 285 -33.59 -14.19 -14.78
CA GLU A 285 -33.03 -15.27 -13.96
C GLU A 285 -31.64 -14.95 -13.37
N ARG A 286 -30.98 -13.92 -13.93
CA ARG A 286 -29.66 -13.45 -13.51
C ARG A 286 -29.72 -12.16 -12.70
N LEU A 287 -30.91 -11.60 -12.47
CA LEU A 287 -31.03 -10.40 -11.66
C LEU A 287 -30.62 -10.71 -10.21
N PRO A 288 -29.69 -9.93 -9.63
CA PRO A 288 -29.30 -10.08 -8.25
C PRO A 288 -30.50 -9.91 -7.32
N LYS A 289 -30.52 -10.71 -6.26
CA LYS A 289 -31.56 -10.63 -5.22
C LYS A 289 -31.48 -9.34 -4.40
N GLY A 290 -30.34 -8.65 -4.46
CA GLY A 290 -30.12 -7.35 -3.81
C GLY A 290 -29.97 -6.26 -4.86
N ARG A 291 -30.77 -5.20 -4.72
CA ARG A 291 -30.60 -3.93 -5.44
C ARG A 291 -30.43 -2.84 -4.40
N TRP A 292 -29.59 -1.84 -4.68
CA TRP A 292 -29.50 -0.70 -3.79
C TRP A 292 -30.87 -0.01 -3.70
N PRO A 293 -31.31 0.48 -2.52
CA PRO A 293 -32.63 1.08 -2.35
C PRO A 293 -32.73 2.50 -2.95
N THR A 294 -32.37 2.64 -4.22
CA THR A 294 -32.58 3.85 -5.04
C THR A 294 -34.01 3.92 -5.59
N THR A 295 -34.36 5.07 -6.16
CA THR A 295 -35.63 5.35 -6.85
C THR A 295 -35.94 4.25 -7.88
N PRO A 296 -37.08 3.52 -7.76
CA PRO A 296 -37.47 2.47 -8.71
C PRO A 296 -37.64 2.96 -10.15
N GLU A 297 -37.97 4.23 -10.33
CA GLU A 297 -38.16 4.90 -11.63
C GLU A 297 -36.84 5.11 -12.38
N HIS A 298 -35.70 4.92 -11.72
CA HIS A 298 -34.36 5.03 -12.29
C HIS A 298 -33.62 3.67 -12.23
N PRO A 299 -34.03 2.69 -13.07
CA PRO A 299 -33.29 1.44 -13.19
C PRO A 299 -31.91 1.66 -13.83
N LEU A 300 -31.02 0.68 -13.66
CA LEU A 300 -29.77 0.64 -14.42
C LEU A 300 -30.08 0.56 -15.91
N ALA A 301 -29.24 1.21 -16.72
CA ALA A 301 -29.23 0.95 -18.16
C ALA A 301 -28.88 -0.51 -18.41
N THR A 302 -29.38 -1.10 -19.51
CA THR A 302 -29.17 -2.53 -19.82
C THR A 302 -27.71 -2.95 -19.79
N SER A 303 -26.79 -2.13 -20.29
CA SER A 303 -25.35 -2.42 -20.26
C SER A 303 -24.74 -2.39 -18.85
N GLN A 304 -25.25 -1.53 -17.97
CA GLN A 304 -24.85 -1.53 -16.55
C GLN A 304 -25.40 -2.75 -15.83
N GLN A 305 -26.66 -3.12 -16.09
CA GLN A 305 -27.26 -4.32 -15.52
C GLN A 305 -26.52 -5.58 -15.96
N PHE A 306 -26.22 -5.72 -17.25
CA PHE A 306 -25.39 -6.80 -17.79
C PHE A 306 -24.05 -6.89 -17.05
N ALA A 307 -23.40 -5.76 -16.79
CA ALA A 307 -22.13 -5.75 -16.08
C ALA A 307 -22.27 -6.19 -14.61
N VAL A 308 -23.34 -5.77 -13.91
CA VAL A 308 -23.64 -6.23 -12.54
C VAL A 308 -23.90 -7.74 -12.51
N ASP A 309 -24.73 -8.22 -13.43
CA ASP A 309 -25.13 -9.63 -13.52
C ASP A 309 -23.94 -10.52 -13.85
N HIS A 310 -23.09 -10.10 -14.79
CA HIS A 310 -21.86 -10.82 -15.13
C HIS A 310 -20.89 -10.85 -13.95
N ALA A 311 -20.69 -9.74 -13.25
CA ALA A 311 -19.80 -9.68 -12.10
C ALA A 311 -20.25 -10.59 -10.94
N LEU A 312 -21.55 -10.62 -10.63
CA LEU A 312 -22.08 -11.39 -9.50
C LEU A 312 -22.31 -12.87 -9.82
N HIS A 313 -22.67 -13.22 -11.07
CA HIS A 313 -22.99 -14.59 -11.45
C HIS A 313 -21.82 -15.35 -12.09
N ASP A 314 -20.96 -14.67 -12.84
CA ASP A 314 -19.88 -15.34 -13.58
C ASP A 314 -18.53 -15.13 -12.92
N LEU A 315 -18.19 -13.88 -12.58
CA LEU A 315 -16.87 -13.56 -11.99
C LEU A 315 -16.77 -13.99 -10.52
N ALA A 316 -17.76 -13.65 -9.69
CA ALA A 316 -17.70 -13.92 -8.25
C ALA A 316 -17.45 -15.41 -7.90
N PRO A 317 -18.01 -16.40 -8.63
CA PRO A 317 -17.70 -17.81 -8.37
C PRO A 317 -16.35 -18.30 -8.92
N THR A 318 -15.77 -17.63 -9.93
CA THR A 318 -14.68 -18.21 -10.74
C THR A 318 -13.31 -17.56 -10.60
N ALA A 319 -13.19 -16.43 -9.88
CA ALA A 319 -11.97 -15.62 -9.74
C ALA A 319 -11.38 -15.18 -11.09
N GLY A 320 -11.07 -13.89 -11.23
CA GLY A 320 -10.57 -13.39 -12.51
C GLY A 320 -10.61 -11.89 -12.60
N LEU A 321 -10.66 -11.40 -13.84
CA LEU A 321 -10.70 -9.99 -14.15
C LEU A 321 -11.87 -9.69 -15.07
N MET A 322 -12.60 -8.63 -14.76
CA MET A 322 -13.64 -8.08 -15.63
C MET A 322 -13.37 -6.59 -15.82
N GLY A 323 -13.20 -6.17 -17.07
CA GLY A 323 -13.10 -4.76 -17.44
C GLY A 323 -14.48 -4.16 -17.70
N VAL A 324 -14.77 -3.00 -17.10
CA VAL A 324 -15.98 -2.23 -17.40
C VAL A 324 -15.59 -0.84 -17.87
N ASN A 325 -15.85 -0.57 -19.15
CA ASN A 325 -15.65 0.76 -19.72
C ASN A 325 -16.88 1.64 -19.43
N GLY A 326 -16.63 2.81 -18.83
CA GLY A 326 -17.66 3.79 -18.56
C GLY A 326 -17.16 5.20 -18.89
N PRO A 327 -17.69 5.88 -19.91
CA PRO A 327 -17.46 7.30 -20.14
C PRO A 327 -17.86 8.18 -18.92
N PRO A 328 -17.40 9.44 -18.84
CA PRO A 328 -17.85 10.36 -17.79
C PRO A 328 -19.38 10.48 -17.77
N GLY A 329 -19.98 10.43 -16.58
CA GLY A 329 -21.43 10.54 -16.39
C GLY A 329 -22.23 9.25 -16.59
N THR A 330 -21.63 8.12 -16.98
CA THR A 330 -22.37 6.86 -17.22
C THR A 330 -22.66 6.04 -15.95
N GLY A 331 -22.89 6.70 -14.81
CA GLY A 331 -23.42 6.06 -13.61
C GLY A 331 -22.58 4.95 -12.97
N LYS A 332 -21.23 4.99 -13.05
CA LYS A 332 -20.35 3.96 -12.45
C LYS A 332 -20.63 3.74 -10.96
N THR A 333 -20.86 4.82 -10.20
CA THR A 333 -21.21 4.75 -8.78
C THR A 333 -22.54 4.02 -8.56
N THR A 334 -23.51 4.20 -9.46
CA THR A 334 -24.79 3.50 -9.39
C THR A 334 -24.62 2.00 -9.62
N MET A 335 -23.80 1.61 -10.60
CA MET A 335 -23.45 0.20 -10.82
C MET A 335 -22.73 -0.43 -9.60
N LEU A 336 -21.78 0.29 -9.01
CA LEU A 336 -21.07 -0.15 -7.80
C LEU A 336 -22.02 -0.33 -6.60
N ARG A 337 -23.03 0.53 -6.44
CA ARG A 337 -24.04 0.38 -5.38
C ARG A 337 -24.81 -0.93 -5.53
N ASP A 338 -25.21 -1.29 -6.74
CA ASP A 338 -25.95 -2.53 -6.98
C ASP A 338 -25.06 -3.78 -6.81
N LEU A 339 -23.77 -3.71 -7.16
CA LEU A 339 -22.80 -4.76 -6.82
C LEU A 339 -22.69 -4.97 -5.30
N ILE A 340 -22.56 -3.88 -4.54
CA ILE A 340 -22.49 -3.93 -3.08
C ILE A 340 -23.78 -4.52 -2.49
N ALA A 341 -24.94 -4.06 -2.97
CA ALA A 341 -26.23 -4.55 -2.51
C ALA A 341 -26.38 -6.05 -2.81
N GLY A 342 -26.07 -6.48 -4.03
CA GLY A 342 -26.11 -7.89 -4.42
C GLY A 342 -25.24 -8.76 -3.52
N ASN A 343 -24.00 -8.34 -3.27
CA ASN A 343 -23.05 -9.08 -2.45
C ASN A 343 -23.48 -9.16 -0.97
N VAL A 344 -23.91 -8.04 -0.39
CA VAL A 344 -24.39 -7.97 1.00
C VAL A 344 -25.65 -8.81 1.18
N THR A 345 -26.60 -8.71 0.25
CA THR A 345 -27.86 -9.47 0.29
C THR A 345 -27.62 -10.97 0.15
N GLU A 346 -26.73 -11.41 -0.73
CA GLU A 346 -26.42 -12.83 -0.87
C GLU A 346 -25.77 -13.40 0.40
N ARG A 347 -24.85 -12.66 1.03
CA ARG A 347 -24.28 -13.05 2.33
C ARG A 347 -25.36 -13.15 3.41
N ALA A 348 -26.21 -12.13 3.50
CA ALA A 348 -27.31 -12.10 4.46
C ALA A 348 -28.27 -13.27 4.26
N ARG A 349 -28.54 -13.66 3.01
CA ARG A 349 -29.36 -14.82 2.68
C ARG A 349 -28.73 -16.13 3.17
N ARG A 350 -27.42 -16.30 3.03
CA ARG A 350 -26.70 -17.48 3.55
C ARG A 350 -26.73 -17.54 5.08
N LEU A 351 -26.57 -16.40 5.75
CA LEU A 351 -26.70 -16.30 7.21
C LEU A 351 -28.13 -16.61 7.68
N ALA A 352 -29.14 -16.08 6.99
CA ALA A 352 -30.55 -16.30 7.34
C ALA A 352 -31.02 -17.74 7.10
N ALA A 353 -30.29 -18.52 6.29
CA ALA A 353 -30.57 -19.94 6.07
C ALA A 353 -30.04 -20.85 7.20
N LEU A 354 -29.23 -20.31 8.13
CA LEU A 354 -28.74 -21.05 9.27
C LEU A 354 -29.86 -21.27 10.30
N ALA A 355 -29.89 -22.45 10.91
CA ALA A 355 -30.86 -22.72 11.96
C ALA A 355 -30.51 -21.96 13.24
N ARG A 356 -29.20 -21.80 13.52
CA ARG A 356 -28.69 -21.04 14.66
C ARG A 356 -27.46 -20.21 14.30
N PRO A 357 -27.19 -19.10 14.99
CA PRO A 357 -26.02 -18.27 14.73
C PRO A 357 -24.69 -19.02 14.86
N GLU A 358 -24.61 -20.02 15.74
CA GLU A 358 -23.39 -20.80 15.97
C GLU A 358 -23.01 -21.65 14.73
N ASP A 359 -23.99 -22.01 13.90
CA ASP A 359 -23.79 -22.79 12.67
C ASP A 359 -22.99 -22.01 11.60
N ALA A 360 -22.73 -20.71 11.83
CA ALA A 360 -21.89 -19.87 10.99
C ALA A 360 -20.40 -20.17 11.12
N PHE A 361 -19.99 -20.86 12.20
CA PHE A 361 -18.59 -21.07 12.54
C PHE A 361 -18.18 -22.53 12.38
N THR A 362 -16.90 -22.73 12.05
CA THR A 362 -16.26 -24.06 12.08
C THR A 362 -15.78 -24.37 13.51
N SER A 363 -15.25 -25.58 13.71
CA SER A 363 -14.59 -25.95 14.98
C SER A 363 -13.23 -25.27 15.19
N VAL A 364 -12.67 -24.60 14.17
CA VAL A 364 -11.37 -23.95 14.25
C VAL A 364 -11.53 -22.60 14.97
N VAL A 365 -10.63 -22.34 15.91
CA VAL A 365 -10.58 -21.08 16.67
C VAL A 365 -9.19 -20.49 16.58
N HIS A 366 -9.08 -19.29 16.03
CA HIS A 366 -7.82 -18.56 15.94
C HIS A 366 -7.55 -17.84 17.25
N GLN A 367 -6.33 -17.98 17.78
CA GLN A 367 -5.93 -17.39 19.05
C GLN A 367 -4.61 -16.64 18.92
N TRP A 368 -4.53 -15.46 19.51
CA TRP A 368 -3.32 -14.64 19.57
C TRP A 368 -3.34 -13.75 20.81
N ASN A 369 -2.19 -13.20 21.18
CA ASN A 369 -2.11 -12.21 22.24
C ASN A 369 -2.31 -10.81 21.64
N GLY A 370 -3.30 -10.08 22.15
CA GLY A 370 -3.54 -8.70 21.76
C GLY A 370 -2.43 -7.75 22.22
N PRO A 371 -2.45 -6.47 21.80
CA PRO A 371 -1.40 -5.49 22.10
C PRO A 371 -1.15 -5.25 23.59
N GLN A 372 -2.10 -5.60 24.46
CA GLN A 372 -2.01 -5.47 25.91
C GLN A 372 -1.80 -6.85 26.59
N GLY A 373 -1.32 -7.87 25.88
CA GLY A 373 -1.08 -9.21 26.41
C GLY A 373 -2.33 -10.05 26.71
N HIS A 374 -3.52 -9.53 26.40
CA HIS A 374 -4.78 -10.25 26.59
C HIS A 374 -4.94 -11.31 25.51
N ARG A 375 -5.30 -12.54 25.90
CA ARG A 375 -5.56 -13.62 24.94
C ARG A 375 -6.86 -13.33 24.18
N MET A 376 -6.74 -13.16 22.87
CA MET A 376 -7.85 -12.97 21.93
C MET A 376 -8.19 -14.31 21.28
N SER A 377 -9.48 -14.53 21.00
CA SER A 377 -9.98 -15.76 20.41
C SER A 377 -11.11 -15.45 19.44
N VAL A 378 -11.01 -15.89 18.19
CA VAL A 378 -12.03 -15.69 17.16
C VAL A 378 -12.31 -17.03 16.44
N PRO A 379 -13.56 -17.55 16.51
CA PRO A 379 -13.95 -18.72 15.74
C PRO A 379 -13.91 -18.45 14.24
N GLN A 380 -13.43 -19.40 13.46
CA GLN A 380 -13.34 -19.28 12.01
C GLN A 380 -14.74 -19.38 11.39
N LEU A 381 -15.09 -18.44 10.52
CA LEU A 381 -16.32 -18.50 9.73
C LEU A 381 -16.26 -19.67 8.74
N ARG A 382 -17.42 -20.27 8.49
CA ARG A 382 -17.60 -21.22 7.39
C ARG A 382 -17.21 -20.61 6.05
N PRO A 383 -16.49 -21.33 5.16
CA PRO A 383 -16.06 -20.80 3.87
C PRO A 383 -17.20 -20.23 3.02
N GLU A 384 -18.41 -20.80 3.12
CA GLU A 384 -19.59 -20.34 2.39
C GLU A 384 -20.08 -18.95 2.83
N LEU A 385 -19.59 -18.41 3.94
CA LEU A 385 -19.89 -17.07 4.46
C LEU A 385 -18.76 -16.06 4.25
N THR A 386 -17.68 -16.51 3.59
CA THR A 386 -16.50 -15.71 3.18
C THR A 386 -16.51 -15.50 1.65
N GLY A 387 -15.65 -14.62 1.13
CA GLY A 387 -15.64 -14.24 -0.29
C GLY A 387 -16.58 -13.08 -0.63
N PHE A 388 -17.21 -12.48 0.39
CA PHE A 388 -18.07 -11.30 0.28
C PHE A 388 -17.34 -10.01 0.63
N GLU A 389 -16.08 -10.11 1.00
CA GLU A 389 -15.21 -8.98 1.28
C GLU A 389 -15.00 -8.17 0.01
N MET A 390 -15.13 -6.84 0.12
CA MET A 390 -14.98 -5.94 -1.01
C MET A 390 -13.90 -4.92 -0.67
N VAL A 391 -12.93 -4.77 -1.57
CA VAL A 391 -11.90 -3.74 -1.51
C VAL A 391 -12.11 -2.82 -2.69
N VAL A 392 -12.32 -1.53 -2.42
CA VAL A 392 -12.39 -0.49 -3.45
C VAL A 392 -11.08 0.29 -3.39
N ALA A 393 -10.34 0.27 -4.50
CA ALA A 393 -9.09 0.98 -4.66
C ALA A 393 -9.18 1.96 -5.84
N SER A 394 -8.48 3.08 -5.73
CA SER A 394 -8.31 4.05 -6.82
C SER A 394 -6.97 4.76 -6.65
N SER A 395 -6.33 5.08 -7.78
CA SER A 395 -5.10 5.88 -7.81
C SER A 395 -5.33 7.37 -7.54
N ASN A 396 -6.59 7.80 -7.49
CA ASN A 396 -7.00 9.16 -7.16
C ASN A 396 -7.75 9.18 -5.82
N ASN A 397 -7.14 9.79 -4.81
CA ASN A 397 -7.71 9.93 -3.47
C ASN A 397 -9.07 10.64 -3.49
N SER A 398 -9.28 11.65 -4.34
CA SER A 398 -10.58 12.31 -4.48
C SER A 398 -11.67 11.36 -4.99
N ALA A 399 -11.32 10.42 -5.88
CA ALA A 399 -12.28 9.42 -6.35
C ALA A 399 -12.65 8.42 -5.23
N VAL A 400 -11.67 8.03 -4.40
CA VAL A 400 -11.93 7.22 -3.21
C VAL A 400 -12.85 7.96 -2.23
N GLU A 401 -12.56 9.22 -1.94
CA GLU A 401 -13.37 10.06 -1.05
C GLU A 401 -14.80 10.21 -1.55
N ASN A 402 -14.97 10.48 -2.84
CA ASN A 402 -16.28 10.56 -3.48
C ASN A 402 -17.05 9.25 -3.35
N ILE A 403 -16.42 8.10 -3.61
CA ILE A 403 -17.10 6.79 -3.47
C ILE A 403 -17.47 6.54 -2.00
N SER A 404 -16.53 6.78 -1.07
CA SER A 404 -16.72 6.52 0.35
C SER A 404 -17.76 7.41 1.02
N SER A 405 -17.98 8.63 0.51
CA SER A 405 -19.01 9.56 1.02
C SER A 405 -20.35 9.37 0.31
N GLN A 406 -20.35 9.12 -1.00
CA GLN A 406 -21.59 9.02 -1.78
C GLN A 406 -22.30 7.68 -1.63
N ILE A 407 -21.60 6.59 -1.37
CA ILE A 407 -22.25 5.27 -1.23
C ILE A 407 -23.06 5.18 0.07
N PRO A 408 -22.53 5.48 1.27
CA PRO A 408 -23.29 5.34 2.54
C PRO A 408 -24.22 6.53 2.85
N GLY A 409 -24.25 7.56 2.01
CA GLY A 409 -25.05 8.77 2.23
C GLY A 409 -26.56 8.50 2.24
N ARG A 410 -27.30 9.18 3.12
CA ARG A 410 -28.77 9.07 3.22
C ARG A 410 -29.47 9.37 1.90
N ASP A 411 -28.91 10.30 1.12
CA ASP A 411 -29.44 10.69 -0.19
C ASP A 411 -29.20 9.66 -1.28
N ALA A 412 -28.34 8.66 -1.05
CA ALA A 412 -28.24 7.49 -1.90
C ALA A 412 -29.41 6.51 -1.73
N ILE A 413 -30.30 6.76 -0.76
CA ILE A 413 -31.48 5.95 -0.48
C ILE A 413 -32.72 6.79 -0.79
N ASP A 414 -33.63 6.20 -1.57
CA ASP A 414 -34.89 6.84 -1.90
C ASP A 414 -35.70 7.15 -0.63
N ALA A 415 -36.37 8.29 -0.60
CA ALA A 415 -37.15 8.76 0.55
C ALA A 415 -38.12 7.69 1.07
N ARG A 416 -38.70 6.86 0.19
CA ARG A 416 -39.64 5.80 0.56
C ARG A 416 -39.02 4.70 1.43
N TRP A 417 -37.70 4.49 1.37
CA TRP A 417 -37.00 3.41 2.07
C TRP A 417 -36.22 3.90 3.30
N ARG A 418 -35.99 5.21 3.44
CA ARG A 418 -35.14 5.79 4.50
C ARG A 418 -35.58 5.38 5.90
N ALA A 419 -36.88 5.40 6.19
CA ALA A 419 -37.39 5.04 7.52
C ALA A 419 -37.17 3.55 7.84
N SER A 420 -37.35 2.66 6.86
CA SER A 420 -37.13 1.22 7.03
C SER A 420 -35.66 0.82 7.06
N ALA A 421 -34.77 1.65 6.50
CA ALA A 421 -33.34 1.38 6.39
C ALA A 421 -32.50 1.98 7.54
N ASP A 422 -33.13 2.60 8.55
CA ASP A 422 -32.44 3.35 9.61
C ASP A 422 -31.99 2.49 10.82
N TYR A 423 -32.05 1.16 10.70
CA TYR A 423 -31.81 0.22 11.80
C TYR A 423 -30.38 0.27 12.38
N PHE A 424 -29.42 0.89 11.68
CA PHE A 424 -28.08 1.20 12.19
C PHE A 424 -27.70 2.68 12.06
N GLY A 425 -28.68 3.59 11.94
CA GLY A 425 -28.46 5.02 11.72
C GLY A 425 -27.47 5.65 12.69
N GLU A 426 -27.73 5.49 14.00
CA GLU A 426 -26.88 6.06 15.06
C GLU A 426 -25.43 5.54 15.00
N LEU A 427 -25.26 4.23 14.77
CA LEU A 427 -23.94 3.59 14.71
C LEU A 427 -23.17 4.05 13.47
N ALA A 428 -23.85 4.18 12.33
CA ALA A 428 -23.27 4.70 11.10
C ALA A 428 -22.81 6.15 11.26
N SER A 429 -23.65 7.01 11.85
CA SER A 429 -23.32 8.42 12.13
C SER A 429 -22.16 8.54 13.12
N LEU A 430 -22.08 7.68 14.14
CA LEU A 430 -20.94 7.63 15.05
C LEU A 430 -19.63 7.24 14.34
N LEU A 431 -19.67 6.27 13.44
CA LEU A 431 -18.49 5.84 12.68
C LEU A 431 -18.02 6.91 11.70
N MET A 432 -18.94 7.56 10.97
CA MET A 432 -18.61 8.66 10.06
C MET A 432 -17.92 9.83 10.78
N ARG A 433 -18.44 10.22 11.97
CA ARG A 433 -17.85 11.25 12.84
C ARG A 433 -16.41 10.90 13.27
N ARG A 434 -16.12 9.62 13.53
CA ARG A 434 -14.78 9.14 13.90
C ARG A 434 -13.80 9.12 12.72
N THR A 435 -14.28 8.89 11.50
CA THR A 435 -13.45 8.88 10.28
C THR A 435 -13.22 10.27 9.67
N GLY A 436 -13.75 11.34 10.26
CA GLY A 436 -13.50 12.71 9.79
C GLY A 436 -14.14 13.04 8.44
N ALA A 437 -15.17 12.30 8.01
CA ALA A 437 -15.95 12.66 6.83
C ALA A 437 -16.73 13.94 7.15
N SER A 438 -16.29 15.06 6.58
CA SER A 438 -16.95 16.36 6.71
C SER A 438 -18.38 16.26 6.18
N THR A 439 -19.33 16.64 7.02
CA THR A 439 -20.72 16.90 6.63
C THR A 439 -20.73 17.95 5.51
N PRO A 440 -21.41 17.74 4.38
CA PRO A 440 -21.67 18.83 3.45
C PRO A 440 -22.64 19.79 4.13
N SER A 441 -22.23 21.05 4.28
CA SER A 441 -23.13 22.10 4.75
C SER A 441 -24.22 22.32 3.70
N PRO A 442 -25.50 22.37 4.07
CA PRO A 442 -26.47 23.06 3.24
C PRO A 442 -26.12 24.55 3.31
N ASP A 443 -26.31 25.26 2.20
CA ASP A 443 -26.09 26.70 2.01
C ASP A 443 -24.74 27.06 1.35
N SER A 444 -24.70 26.83 0.03
CA SER A 444 -23.93 27.68 -0.88
C SER A 444 -24.90 28.57 -1.65
N ASP A 445 -25.31 29.67 -1.03
CA ASP A 445 -25.72 30.88 -1.74
C ASP A 445 -25.14 32.08 -0.99
N GLY A 446 -24.52 32.98 -1.73
CA GLY A 446 -23.57 33.96 -1.20
C GLY A 446 -24.19 35.09 -0.36
N THR A 447 -23.39 35.67 0.53
CA THR A 447 -23.12 37.12 0.75
C THR A 447 -22.43 37.32 2.11
N GLU A 448 -21.48 38.25 2.16
CA GLU A 448 -20.65 38.65 3.30
C GLU A 448 -21.44 38.99 4.59
N CYS A 449 -20.88 38.70 5.78
CA CYS A 449 -20.56 39.70 6.83
C CYS A 449 -20.00 39.09 8.13
N MET A 450 -19.08 39.85 8.75
CA MET A 450 -18.41 39.62 10.03
C MET A 450 -19.32 39.79 11.26
N GLY A 451 -19.03 39.01 12.33
CA GLY A 451 -19.24 39.44 13.72
C GLY A 451 -20.27 38.65 14.56
N PRO A 452 -20.13 38.67 15.90
CA PRO A 452 -20.36 37.49 16.75
C PRO A 452 -21.73 37.48 17.43
N ARG A 453 -22.26 36.30 17.77
CA ARG A 453 -23.00 36.05 19.03
C ARG A 453 -23.38 34.59 19.28
N ARG A 454 -23.48 34.32 20.59
CA ARG A 454 -23.87 33.09 21.27
C ARG A 454 -25.36 32.74 21.09
N SER A 455 -25.60 31.44 21.35
CA SER A 455 -26.81 30.77 21.84
C SER A 455 -28.04 30.78 20.94
N GLU A 456 -28.43 29.60 20.47
CA GLU A 456 -29.68 28.94 20.86
C GLU A 456 -29.69 27.50 20.35
N ALA A 457 -30.07 26.57 21.23
CA ALA A 457 -30.32 25.19 20.87
C ALA A 457 -31.58 25.12 20.01
N ARG A 458 -31.43 24.65 18.77
CA ARG A 458 -32.52 24.09 17.97
C ARG A 458 -32.17 22.65 17.62
N GLU A 459 -33.01 21.73 18.07
CA GLU A 459 -33.08 20.37 17.59
C GLU A 459 -33.56 20.40 16.12
N GLU A 460 -32.64 20.37 15.17
CA GLU A 460 -32.97 20.09 13.77
C GLU A 460 -31.97 19.06 13.21
N GLY A 461 -32.50 17.84 13.01
CA GLY A 461 -32.02 16.81 12.09
C GLY A 461 -30.57 16.33 12.21
N GLU A 462 -30.31 15.27 12.98
CA GLU A 462 -29.06 14.50 12.80
C GLU A 462 -29.00 13.91 11.38
N PRO A 463 -27.84 13.98 10.67
CA PRO A 463 -27.66 13.27 9.42
C PRO A 463 -27.58 11.77 9.72
N GLY A 464 -28.66 11.04 9.42
CA GLY A 464 -28.68 9.58 9.55
C GLY A 464 -27.94 8.92 8.39
N HIS A 465 -26.86 8.21 8.67
CA HIS A 465 -26.08 7.45 7.68
C HIS A 465 -26.50 5.97 7.69
N VAL A 466 -26.24 5.21 6.62
CA VAL A 466 -26.43 3.75 6.65
C VAL A 466 -25.10 3.05 6.91
N LEU A 467 -25.12 2.06 7.80
CA LEU A 467 -23.93 1.31 8.20
C LEU A 467 -23.50 0.35 7.09
N LEU A 468 -22.63 0.83 6.21
CA LEU A 468 -21.74 -0.02 5.43
C LEU A 468 -20.32 0.28 5.88
N ARG A 469 -19.68 -0.74 6.48
CA ARG A 469 -18.25 -0.67 6.77
C ARG A 469 -17.49 -0.93 5.47
N LEU A 470 -17.41 0.08 4.60
CA LEU A 470 -16.37 0.10 3.58
C LEU A 470 -15.04 0.33 4.31
N LEU A 471 -14.17 -0.67 4.32
CA LEU A 471 -12.77 -0.45 4.66
C LEU A 471 -12.16 0.30 3.47
N VAL A 472 -12.16 1.62 3.57
CA VAL A 472 -11.45 2.48 2.63
C VAL A 472 -9.99 2.45 3.01
N TRP A 473 -9.19 1.73 2.23
CA TRP A 473 -7.75 1.82 2.36
C TRP A 473 -7.29 3.08 1.63
N ARG A 474 -6.88 4.10 2.41
CA ARG A 474 -6.25 5.29 1.86
C ARG A 474 -4.77 4.99 1.67
N ALA A 475 -4.30 5.02 0.42
CA ALA A 475 -2.90 5.30 0.14
C ALA A 475 -2.67 6.81 0.36
N GLU A 476 -2.72 7.27 1.61
CA GLU A 476 -2.34 8.64 1.92
C GLU A 476 -0.83 8.79 1.74
N ARG A 477 -0.42 9.63 0.80
CA ARG A 477 0.90 10.28 0.83
C ARG A 477 0.93 11.27 2.00
N GLN A 478 0.87 10.78 3.24
CA GLN A 478 1.33 11.49 4.44
C GLN A 478 1.29 10.57 5.66
N ALA A 479 2.47 10.36 6.25
CA ALA A 479 2.70 9.89 7.61
C ALA A 479 1.87 8.67 8.09
N ARG A 480 2.32 7.48 7.65
CA ARG A 480 2.89 6.46 8.54
C ARG A 480 2.04 6.11 9.78
N GLY A 481 1.16 5.13 9.62
CA GLY A 481 0.38 4.56 10.72
C GLY A 481 -0.38 3.28 10.34
N ALA A 482 0.24 2.14 10.64
CA ALA A 482 -0.33 0.78 10.69
C ALA A 482 -0.56 0.04 9.35
N ARG A 483 0.42 -0.80 8.95
CA ARG A 483 0.20 -1.99 8.12
C ARG A 483 -0.35 -3.15 9.00
N PRO A 484 -1.26 -4.00 8.51
CA PRO A 484 -1.57 -5.27 9.14
C PRO A 484 -0.36 -6.20 9.01
N CYS A 485 0.07 -6.83 10.11
CA CYS A 485 1.14 -7.82 10.10
C CYS A 485 0.75 -9.04 9.25
N ALA A 486 1.34 -9.18 8.07
CA ALA A 486 1.58 -10.48 7.45
C ALA A 486 2.94 -10.97 7.95
N ARG A 487 2.99 -12.12 8.64
CA ARG A 487 4.26 -12.80 8.93
C ARG A 487 4.54 -13.84 7.84
N PRO A 488 5.81 -14.04 7.46
CA PRO A 488 6.22 -15.04 6.48
C PRO A 488 6.07 -16.46 7.05
N GLY A 489 5.81 -17.41 6.14
CA GLY A 489 5.57 -18.81 6.46
C GLY A 489 6.77 -19.51 7.08
N HIS A 490 6.54 -20.25 8.16
CA HIS A 490 7.46 -21.27 8.62
C HIS A 490 7.35 -22.52 7.73
N ALA A 491 8.35 -22.72 6.88
CA ALA A 491 8.74 -24.06 6.45
C ALA A 491 9.32 -24.80 7.67
N GLY A 492 8.82 -26.00 7.95
CA GLY A 492 9.24 -26.78 9.13
C GLY A 492 8.89 -28.26 9.03
N ALA A 493 9.78 -29.00 8.38
CA ALA A 493 10.19 -30.38 8.67
C ALA A 493 9.10 -31.46 8.84
N ALA A 494 8.94 -32.26 7.78
CA ALA A 494 8.45 -33.64 7.89
C ALA A 494 9.50 -34.50 8.62
N HIS A 495 9.19 -34.93 9.84
CA HIS A 495 9.93 -35.99 10.53
C HIS A 495 9.26 -37.34 10.26
N ALA A 496 9.99 -38.19 9.54
CA ALA A 496 9.70 -39.61 9.40
C ALA A 496 9.77 -40.31 10.75
N VAL A 497 8.69 -41.01 11.13
CA VAL A 497 8.71 -42.01 12.20
C VAL A 497 8.58 -43.37 11.54
N GLY A 498 9.68 -44.11 11.53
CA GLY A 498 9.70 -45.51 11.17
C GLY A 498 9.03 -46.35 12.24
N GLN A 499 8.06 -47.17 11.84
CA GLN A 499 7.71 -48.38 12.56
C GLN A 499 7.86 -49.55 11.61
N GLY A 500 8.81 -50.43 11.94
CA GLY A 500 9.15 -51.60 11.18
C GLY A 500 8.08 -52.68 11.28
N VAL A 501 7.79 -53.30 10.14
CA VAL A 501 7.22 -54.64 10.06
C VAL A 501 8.08 -55.43 9.09
N ARG A 502 8.76 -56.46 9.62
CA ARG A 502 9.57 -57.44 8.87
C ARG A 502 8.65 -58.34 8.04
N PRO A 503 9.05 -58.77 6.83
CA PRO A 503 8.59 -60.01 6.26
C PRO A 503 9.52 -61.17 6.67
N VAL A 504 8.89 -62.27 7.10
CA VAL A 504 9.50 -63.60 7.31
C VAL A 504 9.60 -64.29 5.94
N PRO A 505 10.67 -65.02 5.62
CA PRO A 505 10.75 -65.86 4.42
C PRO A 505 10.39 -67.33 4.74
N ALA A 506 9.59 -67.96 3.88
CA ALA A 506 9.51 -69.41 3.72
C ALA A 506 8.86 -69.67 2.34
N VAL A 507 9.59 -70.20 1.35
CA VAL A 507 9.68 -71.64 1.00
C VAL A 507 8.34 -72.20 0.51
N GLY A 508 8.31 -72.57 -0.77
CA GLY A 508 7.19 -73.24 -1.45
C GLY A 508 7.16 -72.89 -2.92
#